data_AF-A0A7W2ET85-F1
#
_entry.id   AF-A0A7W2ET85-F1
#
_cell.length_a   1.000
_cell.length_b   1.000
_cell.length_c   1.000
_cell.angle_alpha   90.00
_cell.angle_beta   90.00
_cell.angle_gamma   90.00
#
_symmetry.space_group_name_H-M   'P 1'
#
loop_
_entity.id
_entity.type
_entity.pdbx_description
1 polymer ?
#
loop_
_entity_poly.entity_id
_entity_poly.type
_entity_poly.pdbx_seq_one_letter_code
_entity_poly.pdbx_strand_id
1 'polypeptide(L)'
;MRLPPAILANAEEVLREILRFTAPADTTLSRYFKDHPRLGGRERGAIAECVYNVLRNKSFFTDFSEAGGGPTMRRLTLLGMADAVGIASMGGLSEDEVQWLERVTQIDRKLMHKSMRSNMPKWLFDKLVEQCGEDETLQLADAMNTPAPLDLRVNSLKANRDDVMAELAQAPIRSTPTPYAPLGLRILQKPALQNLPLFKSGAIEVQDEGSQILSQIVGAKRGEMVVDFCAGAGGKTLALGAIMRNTGRLYAFDVSEKRLAKLKPRMARSGLSNVHPVQIAHERDAKIKRLAGKIDRVLVDAPCSGLGTLRRNPDVKWRQQPGAIAELQVKQASILDGAARLVKGGGRLVYATCSFLNEENDVIAEQFLANHPDFELVPMSKVLAEQKIPLEMGDYLKLLPHKHQTDGFFAAVFERKPMAKVAKPAAAPADEAADDAE
;
A
#
# COMPACT_ATOMS: atom_id res chain seq x y z
N MET A 1 -28.17 -10.41 18.56
CA MET A 1 -28.48 -11.78 18.06
C MET A 1 -27.21 -12.61 18.14
N ARG A 2 -27.23 -13.80 18.75
CA ARG A 2 -26.02 -14.65 18.88
C ARG A 2 -25.62 -15.30 17.55
N LEU A 3 -24.33 -15.53 17.35
CA LEU A 3 -23.80 -16.32 16.23
C LEU A 3 -24.06 -17.81 16.47
N PRO A 4 -24.29 -18.61 15.42
CA PRO A 4 -24.40 -20.06 15.55
C PRO A 4 -23.12 -20.69 16.13
N PRO A 5 -23.21 -21.74 16.96
CA PRO A 5 -22.03 -22.44 17.50
C PRO A 5 -21.05 -22.93 16.44
N ALA A 6 -21.55 -23.34 15.26
CA ALA A 6 -20.74 -23.82 14.15
C ALA A 6 -19.73 -22.79 13.63
N ILE A 7 -19.95 -21.48 13.88
CA ILE A 7 -19.04 -20.43 13.41
C ILE A 7 -17.67 -20.50 14.09
N LEU A 8 -17.61 -20.96 15.35
CA LEU A 8 -16.34 -21.17 16.04
C LEU A 8 -15.50 -22.27 15.37
N ALA A 9 -16.14 -23.36 14.93
CA ALA A 9 -15.43 -24.44 14.22
C ALA A 9 -14.89 -23.97 12.86
N ASN A 10 -15.67 -23.18 12.11
CA ASN A 10 -15.21 -22.59 10.84
C ASN A 10 -14.05 -21.62 11.06
N ALA A 11 -14.14 -20.78 12.10
CA ALA A 11 -13.06 -19.85 12.45
C ALA A 11 -11.78 -20.60 12.86
N GLU A 12 -11.90 -21.66 13.66
CA GLU A 12 -10.75 -22.47 14.08
C GLU A 12 -10.06 -23.15 12.89
N GLU A 13 -10.85 -23.72 11.97
CA GLU A 13 -10.36 -24.39 10.76
C GLU A 13 -9.51 -23.44 9.90
N VAL A 14 -10.08 -22.29 9.52
CA VAL A 14 -9.38 -21.33 8.65
C VAL A 14 -8.21 -20.68 9.38
N LEU A 15 -8.32 -20.42 10.70
CA LEU A 15 -7.24 -19.88 11.49
C LEU A 15 -6.05 -20.84 11.55
N ARG A 16 -6.30 -22.15 11.72
CA ARG A 16 -5.27 -23.19 11.72
C ARG A 16 -4.48 -23.21 10.42
N GLU A 17 -5.14 -22.99 9.29
CA GLU A 17 -4.46 -22.87 8.01
C GLU A 17 -3.63 -21.58 7.91
N ILE A 18 -4.22 -20.44 8.28
CA ILE A 18 -3.58 -19.12 8.18
C ILE A 18 -2.32 -19.03 9.05
N LEU A 19 -2.33 -19.63 10.23
CA LEU A 19 -1.16 -19.65 11.13
C LEU A 19 0.01 -20.51 10.64
N ARG A 20 -0.15 -21.23 9.52
CA ARG A 20 0.98 -21.86 8.80
C ARG A 20 1.76 -20.86 7.96
N PHE A 21 1.19 -19.67 7.71
CA PHE A 21 1.81 -18.58 6.96
C PHE A 21 2.29 -18.95 5.54
N THR A 22 1.66 -19.95 4.91
CA THR A 22 1.99 -20.41 3.55
C THR A 22 1.47 -19.50 2.45
N ALA A 23 0.46 -18.67 2.75
CA ALA A 23 -0.15 -17.71 1.83
C ALA A 23 -0.70 -16.50 2.60
N PRO A 24 -0.98 -15.38 1.90
CA PRO A 24 -1.64 -14.22 2.52
C PRO A 24 -3.00 -14.54 3.12
N ALA A 25 -3.28 -13.99 4.31
CA ALA A 25 -4.51 -14.25 5.05
C ALA A 25 -5.78 -13.88 4.26
N ASP A 26 -5.76 -12.76 3.53
CA ASP A 26 -6.87 -12.30 2.69
C ASP A 26 -7.20 -13.30 1.56
N THR A 27 -6.17 -13.89 0.96
CA THR A 27 -6.26 -14.88 -0.11
C THR A 27 -6.81 -16.19 0.43
N THR A 28 -6.31 -16.64 1.58
CA THR A 28 -6.79 -17.85 2.26
C THR A 28 -8.26 -17.71 2.69
N LEU A 29 -8.65 -16.59 3.31
CA LEU A 29 -10.04 -16.29 3.66
C LEU A 29 -10.94 -16.25 2.42
N SER A 30 -10.50 -15.58 1.35
CA SER A 30 -11.27 -15.47 0.10
C SER A 30 -11.53 -16.85 -0.53
N ARG A 31 -10.53 -17.73 -0.54
CA ARG A 31 -10.69 -19.12 -1.00
C ARG A 31 -11.63 -19.88 -0.07
N TYR A 32 -11.41 -19.82 1.24
CA TYR A 32 -12.25 -20.51 2.24
C TYR A 32 -13.73 -20.15 2.10
N PHE A 33 -14.07 -18.85 1.97
CA PHE A 33 -15.46 -18.42 1.81
C PHE A 33 -16.08 -18.77 0.45
N LYS A 34 -15.26 -18.97 -0.58
CA LYS A 34 -15.74 -19.50 -1.87
C LYS A 34 -16.13 -20.97 -1.75
N ASP A 35 -15.36 -21.73 -0.99
CA ASP A 35 -15.60 -23.16 -0.75
C ASP A 35 -16.74 -23.41 0.25
N HIS A 36 -17.12 -22.37 1.03
CA HIS A 36 -18.19 -22.41 2.01
C HIS A 36 -19.34 -21.41 1.68
N PRO A 37 -20.11 -21.63 0.59
CA PRO A 37 -21.12 -20.69 0.12
C PRO A 37 -22.28 -20.49 1.10
N ARG A 38 -22.52 -21.43 2.02
CA ARG A 38 -23.58 -21.35 3.04
C ARG A 38 -23.31 -20.31 4.13
N LEU A 39 -22.07 -19.84 4.29
CA LEU A 39 -21.76 -18.76 5.21
C LEU A 39 -22.33 -17.45 4.67
N GLY A 40 -23.22 -16.81 5.43
CA GLY A 40 -23.75 -15.48 5.10
C GLY A 40 -22.73 -14.37 5.34
N GLY A 41 -23.08 -13.15 4.94
CA GLY A 41 -22.17 -11.99 5.05
C GLY A 41 -21.77 -11.68 6.49
N ARG A 42 -22.67 -11.91 7.45
CA ARG A 42 -22.42 -11.69 8.88
C ARG A 42 -21.45 -12.71 9.45
N GLU A 43 -21.63 -13.99 9.12
CA GLU A 43 -20.74 -15.07 9.53
C GLU A 43 -19.34 -14.88 8.96
N ARG A 44 -19.24 -14.56 7.66
CA ARG A 44 -17.95 -14.28 7.00
C ARG A 44 -17.24 -13.10 7.65
N GLY A 45 -17.98 -12.04 7.98
CA GLY A 45 -17.45 -10.88 8.70
C GLY A 45 -16.88 -11.25 10.07
N ALA A 46 -17.62 -12.03 10.85
CA ALA A 46 -17.17 -12.49 12.17
C ALA A 46 -15.92 -13.37 12.09
N ILE A 47 -15.87 -14.31 11.14
CA ILE A 47 -14.70 -15.19 10.93
C ILE A 47 -13.48 -14.36 10.50
N ALA A 48 -13.65 -13.43 9.56
CA ALA A 48 -12.55 -12.60 9.08
C ALA A 48 -11.99 -11.68 10.18
N GLU A 49 -12.85 -11.00 10.93
CA GLU A 49 -12.41 -10.15 12.05
C GLU A 49 -11.78 -10.98 13.17
N CYS A 50 -12.31 -12.17 13.49
CA CYS A 50 -11.67 -13.11 14.43
C CYS A 50 -10.24 -13.43 14.01
N VAL A 51 -10.03 -13.83 12.76
CA VAL A 51 -8.69 -14.15 12.22
C VAL A 51 -7.76 -12.93 12.28
N TYR A 52 -8.23 -11.76 11.82
CA TYR A 52 -7.39 -10.57 11.82
C TYR A 52 -7.06 -10.09 13.24
N ASN A 53 -7.97 -10.21 14.20
CA ASN A 53 -7.70 -9.89 15.60
C ASN A 53 -6.67 -10.83 16.20
N VAL A 54 -6.70 -12.13 15.87
CA VAL A 54 -5.64 -13.06 16.27
C VAL A 54 -4.30 -12.68 15.67
N LEU A 55 -4.25 -12.33 14.38
CA LEU A 55 -3.00 -11.93 13.74
C LEU A 55 -2.44 -10.62 14.30
N ARG A 56 -3.30 -9.65 14.62
CA ARG A 56 -2.88 -8.38 15.25
C ARG A 56 -2.33 -8.61 16.64
N ASN A 57 -2.99 -9.44 17.44
CA ASN A 57 -2.69 -9.66 18.86
C ASN A 57 -2.02 -11.02 19.13
N LYS A 58 -1.27 -11.56 18.16
CA LYS A 58 -0.83 -12.96 18.19
C LYS A 58 0.00 -13.28 19.41
N SER A 59 1.00 -12.46 19.77
CA SER A 59 1.86 -12.71 20.93
C SER A 59 1.05 -12.77 22.21
N PHE A 60 0.18 -11.78 22.40
CA PHE A 60 -0.72 -11.70 23.56
C PHE A 60 -1.66 -12.91 23.63
N PHE A 61 -2.39 -13.22 22.55
CA PHE A 61 -3.33 -14.34 22.59
C PHE A 61 -2.65 -15.70 22.68
N THR A 62 -1.42 -15.86 22.14
CA THR A 62 -0.68 -17.12 22.26
C THR A 62 -0.36 -17.40 23.73
N ASP A 63 0.20 -16.42 24.44
CA ASP A 63 0.57 -16.53 25.87
C ASP A 63 -0.64 -16.94 26.74
N PHE A 64 -1.76 -16.24 26.60
CA PHE A 64 -2.99 -16.60 27.35
C PHE A 64 -3.66 -17.88 26.87
N SER A 65 -3.51 -18.25 25.60
CA SER A 65 -4.04 -19.51 25.09
C SER A 65 -3.27 -20.72 25.61
N GLU A 66 -2.07 -20.57 26.18
CA GLU A 66 -1.35 -21.67 26.83
C GLU A 66 -1.90 -21.94 28.24
N ALA A 67 -2.44 -20.92 28.91
CA ALA A 67 -3.08 -21.03 30.22
C ALA A 67 -4.60 -21.30 30.11
N GLY A 68 -5.02 -22.56 30.24
CA GLY A 68 -6.45 -22.92 30.33
C GLY A 68 -6.75 -24.38 29.95
N GLY A 69 -8.02 -24.80 30.13
CA GLY A 69 -8.49 -26.13 29.76
C GLY A 69 -8.82 -26.27 28.27
N GLY A 70 -8.63 -27.47 27.70
CA GLY A 70 -8.96 -27.82 26.31
C GLY A 70 -7.83 -27.60 25.28
N PRO A 71 -8.14 -27.61 23.96
CA PRO A 71 -7.15 -27.38 22.91
C PRO A 71 -6.74 -25.89 22.76
N THR A 72 -5.43 -25.62 22.63
CA THR A 72 -4.89 -24.24 22.45
C THR A 72 -5.51 -23.50 21.27
N MET A 73 -5.71 -24.18 20.13
CA MET A 73 -6.33 -23.57 18.94
C MET A 73 -7.76 -23.09 19.18
N ARG A 74 -8.54 -23.81 20.01
CA ARG A 74 -9.88 -23.40 20.39
C ARG A 74 -9.81 -22.12 21.23
N ARG A 75 -8.96 -22.08 22.26
CA ARG A 75 -8.75 -20.88 23.09
C ARG A 75 -8.30 -19.67 22.28
N LEU A 76 -7.38 -19.86 21.33
CA LEU A 76 -6.93 -18.80 20.43
C LEU A 76 -8.08 -18.25 19.56
N THR A 77 -8.91 -19.14 19.04
CA THR A 77 -10.11 -18.79 18.27
C THR A 77 -11.13 -18.04 19.13
N LEU A 78 -11.35 -18.49 20.36
CA LEU A 78 -12.25 -17.84 21.32
C LEU A 78 -11.80 -16.41 21.65
N LEU A 79 -10.50 -16.19 21.87
CA LEU A 79 -9.96 -14.84 22.12
C LEU A 79 -10.18 -13.91 20.92
N GLY A 80 -9.86 -14.39 19.71
CA GLY A 80 -10.10 -13.64 18.47
C GLY A 80 -11.57 -13.30 18.25
N MET A 81 -12.46 -14.28 18.47
CA MET A 81 -13.90 -14.11 18.27
C MET A 81 -14.52 -13.21 19.35
N ALA A 82 -14.09 -13.32 20.61
CA ALA A 82 -14.51 -12.45 21.70
C ALA A 82 -14.17 -10.98 21.38
N ASP A 83 -12.97 -10.71 20.87
CA ASP A 83 -12.54 -9.37 20.46
C ASP A 83 -13.32 -8.88 19.21
N ALA A 84 -13.73 -9.79 18.33
CA ALA A 84 -14.46 -9.44 17.11
C ALA A 84 -15.95 -9.12 17.32
N VAL A 85 -16.65 -9.89 18.17
CA VAL A 85 -18.12 -9.79 18.31
C VAL A 85 -18.63 -9.68 19.75
N GLY A 86 -17.75 -9.76 20.74
CA GLY A 86 -18.10 -9.80 22.16
C GLY A 86 -18.55 -11.18 22.64
N ILE A 87 -18.25 -11.50 23.91
CA ILE A 87 -18.52 -12.81 24.51
C ILE A 87 -20.02 -13.18 24.44
N ALA A 88 -20.89 -12.22 24.78
CA ALA A 88 -22.34 -12.42 24.79
C ALA A 88 -22.96 -12.76 23.41
N SER A 89 -22.24 -12.45 22.33
CA SER A 89 -22.66 -12.72 20.95
C SER A 89 -22.24 -14.09 20.45
N MET A 90 -21.37 -14.80 21.17
CA MET A 90 -20.89 -16.13 20.79
C MET A 90 -21.85 -17.23 21.25
N GLY A 91 -22.09 -18.22 20.39
CA GLY A 91 -22.84 -19.43 20.72
C GLY A 91 -21.90 -20.62 20.93
N GLY A 92 -22.29 -21.58 21.77
CA GLY A 92 -21.54 -22.84 21.95
C GLY A 92 -20.32 -22.77 22.87
N LEU A 93 -20.34 -21.85 23.84
CA LEU A 93 -19.35 -21.77 24.91
C LEU A 93 -19.79 -22.57 26.13
N SER A 94 -18.85 -23.22 26.81
CA SER A 94 -19.06 -23.73 28.17
C SER A 94 -18.99 -22.59 29.21
N GLU A 95 -19.48 -22.85 30.42
CA GLU A 95 -19.35 -21.88 31.53
C GLU A 95 -17.88 -21.57 31.85
N ASP A 96 -17.02 -22.60 31.85
CA ASP A 96 -15.58 -22.43 32.06
C ASP A 96 -14.93 -21.53 31.00
N GLU A 97 -15.34 -21.65 29.74
CA GLU A 97 -14.84 -20.83 28.63
C GLU A 97 -15.28 -19.37 28.76
N VAL A 98 -16.53 -19.13 29.19
CA VAL A 98 -17.03 -17.78 29.46
C VAL A 98 -16.23 -17.15 30.60
N GLN A 99 -16.09 -17.83 31.74
CA GLN A 99 -15.35 -17.31 32.89
C GLN A 99 -13.87 -17.07 32.54
N TRP A 100 -13.25 -17.96 31.77
CA TRP A 100 -11.87 -17.78 31.31
C TRP A 100 -11.72 -16.55 30.41
N LEU A 101 -12.61 -16.36 29.43
CA LEU A 101 -12.59 -15.18 28.56
C LEU A 101 -12.83 -13.87 29.33
N GLU A 102 -13.75 -13.86 30.30
CA GLU A 102 -14.01 -12.70 31.15
C GLU A 102 -12.77 -12.31 31.97
N ARG A 103 -12.05 -13.31 32.50
CA ARG A 103 -10.77 -13.05 33.19
C ARG A 103 -9.71 -12.47 32.25
N VAL A 104 -9.54 -13.04 31.05
CA VAL A 104 -8.50 -12.58 30.10
C VAL A 104 -8.80 -11.18 29.56
N THR A 105 -10.07 -10.85 29.32
CA THR A 105 -10.47 -9.53 28.80
C THR A 105 -10.28 -8.40 29.83
N GLN A 106 -10.22 -8.71 31.12
CA GLN A 106 -9.94 -7.75 32.19
C GLN A 106 -8.44 -7.44 32.39
N ILE A 107 -7.54 -8.17 31.74
CA ILE A 107 -6.10 -7.98 31.91
C ILE A 107 -5.66 -6.66 31.28
N ASP A 108 -5.04 -5.80 32.09
CA ASP A 108 -4.43 -4.58 31.59
C ASP A 108 -3.16 -4.90 30.79
N ARG A 109 -3.29 -4.84 29.47
CA ARG A 109 -2.20 -5.07 28.52
C ARG A 109 -1.02 -4.09 28.70
N LYS A 110 -1.22 -2.96 29.38
CA LYS A 110 -0.16 -1.99 29.66
C LYS A 110 0.85 -2.49 30.70
N LEU A 111 0.45 -3.44 31.54
CA LEU A 111 1.31 -4.04 32.57
C LEU A 111 2.25 -5.12 32.00
N MET A 112 2.08 -5.48 30.74
CA MET A 112 2.89 -6.50 30.09
C MET A 112 4.24 -5.97 29.63
N HIS A 113 5.20 -6.87 29.46
CA HIS A 113 6.49 -6.51 28.87
C HIS A 113 6.29 -5.84 27.49
N LYS A 114 7.04 -4.76 27.24
CA LYS A 114 6.86 -3.89 26.06
C LYS A 114 6.92 -4.64 24.74
N SER A 115 7.85 -5.60 24.61
CA SER A 115 7.96 -6.44 23.42
C SER A 115 6.71 -7.30 23.18
N MET A 116 6.06 -7.80 24.22
CA MET A 116 4.81 -8.57 24.12
C MET A 116 3.64 -7.66 23.75
N ARG A 117 3.54 -6.48 24.38
CA ARG A 117 2.52 -5.47 24.07
C ARG A 117 2.56 -5.06 22.60
N SER A 118 3.75 -4.97 22.01
CA SER A 118 3.92 -4.60 20.60
C SER A 118 3.19 -5.54 19.62
N ASN A 119 2.97 -6.79 20.01
CA ASN A 119 2.49 -7.87 19.15
C ASN A 119 3.23 -7.96 17.81
N MET A 120 4.55 -7.80 17.84
CA MET A 120 5.42 -7.98 16.69
C MET A 120 6.42 -9.11 16.95
N PRO A 121 6.99 -9.73 15.91
CA PRO A 121 8.17 -10.56 16.08
C PRO A 121 9.30 -9.76 16.72
N LYS A 122 10.10 -10.41 17.58
CA LYS A 122 11.20 -9.77 18.30
C LYS A 122 12.16 -9.02 17.38
N TRP A 123 12.55 -9.61 16.26
CA TRP A 123 13.48 -8.99 15.31
C TRP A 123 12.96 -7.64 14.77
N LEU A 124 11.66 -7.53 14.53
CA LEU A 124 11.05 -6.31 13.99
C LEU A 124 10.93 -5.25 15.08
N PHE A 125 10.54 -5.66 16.29
CA PHE A 125 10.48 -4.75 17.44
C PHE A 125 11.87 -4.17 17.73
N ASP A 126 12.89 -5.02 17.90
CA ASP A 126 14.25 -4.59 18.20
C ASP A 126 14.80 -3.63 17.12
N LYS A 127 14.52 -3.92 15.84
CA LYS A 127 14.93 -3.06 14.71
C LYS A 127 14.25 -1.69 14.73
N LEU A 128 12.95 -1.63 15.01
CA LEU A 128 12.24 -0.34 15.12
C LEU A 128 12.71 0.47 16.34
N VAL A 129 12.98 -0.20 17.47
CA VAL A 129 13.55 0.45 18.66
C VAL A 129 14.91 1.07 18.34
N GLU A 130 15.77 0.37 17.59
CA GLU A 130 17.05 0.92 17.13
C GLU A 130 16.86 2.14 16.20
N GLN A 131 15.88 2.10 15.29
CA GLN A 131 15.65 3.17 14.32
C GLN A 131 15.03 4.44 14.92
N CYS A 132 14.06 4.32 15.81
CA CYS A 132 13.26 5.46 16.28
C CYS A 132 13.01 5.52 17.79
N GLY A 133 13.62 4.62 18.56
CA GLY A 133 13.47 4.55 20.01
C GLY A 133 12.24 3.75 20.45
N GLU A 134 12.24 3.35 21.72
CA GLU A 134 11.24 2.44 22.27
C GLU A 134 9.84 3.04 22.34
N ASP A 135 9.71 4.29 22.78
CA ASP A 135 8.40 4.93 22.97
C ASP A 135 7.68 5.17 21.63
N GLU A 136 8.42 5.66 20.62
CA GLU A 136 7.88 5.85 19.26
C GLU A 136 7.50 4.49 18.63
N THR A 137 8.32 3.46 18.85
CA THR A 137 8.03 2.09 18.38
C THR A 137 6.74 1.54 19.00
N LEU A 138 6.50 1.80 20.29
CA LEU A 138 5.27 1.37 20.96
C LEU A 138 4.04 2.12 20.46
N GLN A 139 4.13 3.43 20.20
CA GLN A 139 3.03 4.18 19.60
C GLN A 139 2.69 3.68 18.19
N LEU A 140 3.72 3.39 17.38
CA LEU A 140 3.56 2.78 16.07
C LEU A 140 2.92 1.40 16.18
N ALA A 141 3.37 0.56 17.13
CA ALA A 141 2.82 -0.76 17.41
C ALA A 141 1.33 -0.71 17.73
N ASP A 142 0.94 0.17 18.66
CA ASP A 142 -0.45 0.35 19.07
C ASP A 142 -1.31 0.72 17.86
N ALA A 143 -0.87 1.67 17.01
CA ALA A 143 -1.59 2.02 15.79
C ALA A 143 -1.66 0.87 14.77
N MET A 144 -0.58 0.11 14.57
CA MET A 144 -0.55 -1.03 13.64
C MET A 144 -1.44 -2.19 14.07
N ASN A 145 -1.68 -2.32 15.38
CA ASN A 145 -2.57 -3.33 15.96
C ASN A 145 -4.05 -2.92 15.95
N THR A 146 -4.40 -1.81 15.29
CA THR A 146 -5.79 -1.41 15.05
C THR A 146 -6.17 -1.57 13.57
N PRO A 147 -7.45 -1.86 13.25
CA PRO A 147 -7.91 -1.89 11.87
C PRO A 147 -7.81 -0.51 11.20
N ALA A 148 -7.31 -0.47 9.95
CA ALA A 148 -7.26 0.78 9.20
C ALA A 148 -8.67 1.27 8.79
N PRO A 149 -8.88 2.60 8.68
CA PRO A 149 -10.06 3.15 8.05
C PRO A 149 -10.14 2.76 6.56
N LEU A 150 -11.34 2.87 6.00
CA LEU A 150 -11.59 2.68 4.58
C LEU A 150 -11.53 4.03 3.88
N ASP A 151 -10.51 4.22 3.04
CA ASP A 151 -10.36 5.45 2.26
C ASP A 151 -10.67 5.16 0.77
N LEU A 152 -11.36 6.12 0.16
CA LEU A 152 -11.68 6.17 -1.25
C LEU A 152 -10.90 7.30 -1.91
N ARG A 153 -10.54 7.10 -3.17
CA ARG A 153 -10.10 8.16 -4.07
C ARG A 153 -11.18 8.44 -5.09
N VAL A 154 -11.60 9.69 -5.20
CA VAL A 154 -12.51 10.15 -6.25
C VAL A 154 -11.76 10.26 -7.58
N ASN A 155 -12.38 9.73 -8.65
CA ASN A 155 -11.90 9.88 -10.00
C ASN A 155 -12.32 11.26 -10.55
N SER A 156 -11.37 12.20 -10.55
CA SER A 156 -11.59 13.58 -10.99
C SER A 156 -11.96 13.75 -12.46
N LEU A 157 -11.95 12.68 -13.27
CA LEU A 157 -12.47 12.70 -14.64
C LEU A 157 -13.98 12.48 -14.71
N LYS A 158 -14.59 11.95 -13.65
CA LYS A 158 -16.00 11.52 -13.64
C LYS A 158 -16.85 12.30 -12.65
N ALA A 159 -16.28 12.71 -11.53
CA ALA A 159 -17.00 13.43 -10.49
C ALA A 159 -16.03 14.33 -9.70
N ASN A 160 -16.59 15.30 -8.98
CA ASN A 160 -15.86 16.02 -7.94
C ASN A 160 -16.10 15.38 -6.56
N ARG A 161 -15.29 15.73 -5.56
CA ARG A 161 -15.31 15.09 -4.24
C ARG A 161 -16.64 15.30 -3.49
N ASP A 162 -17.22 16.49 -3.60
CA ASP A 162 -18.41 16.86 -2.84
C ASP A 162 -19.66 16.19 -3.41
N ASP A 163 -19.76 16.06 -4.73
CA ASP A 163 -20.83 15.30 -5.40
C ASP A 163 -20.81 13.82 -4.97
N VAL A 164 -19.63 13.20 -4.95
CA VAL A 164 -19.47 11.80 -4.52
C VAL A 164 -19.87 11.65 -3.05
N MET A 165 -19.46 12.59 -2.20
CA MET A 165 -19.83 12.59 -0.79
C MET A 165 -21.35 12.70 -0.60
N ALA A 166 -22.01 13.56 -1.37
CA ALA A 166 -23.47 13.70 -1.36
C ALA A 166 -24.18 12.43 -1.86
N GLU A 167 -23.69 11.78 -2.92
CA GLU A 167 -24.25 10.52 -3.42
C GLU A 167 -24.07 9.36 -2.41
N LEU A 168 -22.91 9.29 -1.73
CA LEU A 168 -22.70 8.31 -0.66
C LEU A 168 -23.71 8.50 0.50
N ALA A 169 -24.05 9.74 0.84
CA ALA A 169 -25.02 10.04 1.88
C ALA A 169 -26.44 9.55 1.55
N GLN A 170 -26.80 9.46 0.25
CA GLN A 170 -28.08 8.85 -0.19
C GLN A 170 -28.12 7.34 0.05
N ALA A 171 -26.95 6.68 0.12
CA ALA A 171 -26.79 5.25 0.39
C ALA A 171 -26.51 4.95 1.88
N PRO A 172 -27.03 5.77 2.81
CA PRO A 172 -26.60 5.93 4.20
C PRO A 172 -25.10 5.78 4.54
N ILE A 173 -24.18 6.03 3.60
CA ILE A 173 -22.74 5.87 3.83
C ILE A 173 -22.17 7.22 4.28
N ARG A 174 -21.78 7.29 5.56
CA ARG A 174 -21.11 8.49 6.10
C ARG A 174 -19.65 8.53 5.65
N SER A 175 -19.27 9.67 5.06
CA SER A 175 -17.89 9.93 4.64
C SER A 175 -17.45 11.34 5.02
N THR A 176 -16.14 11.53 5.13
CA THR A 176 -15.51 12.82 5.43
C THR A 176 -14.31 13.01 4.51
N PRO A 177 -13.97 14.25 4.09
CA PRO A 177 -12.74 14.51 3.37
C PRO A 177 -11.52 14.01 4.15
N THR A 178 -10.56 13.41 3.44
CA THR A 178 -9.27 13.11 4.05
C THR A 178 -8.43 14.39 4.18
N PRO A 179 -7.61 14.55 5.23
CA PRO A 179 -6.93 15.80 5.55
C PRO A 179 -5.84 16.24 4.55
N TYR A 180 -5.18 15.28 3.88
CA TYR A 180 -4.01 15.52 3.04
C TYR A 180 -4.28 15.29 1.55
N ALA A 181 -5.05 14.26 1.19
CA ALA A 181 -5.38 13.98 -0.20
C ALA A 181 -6.64 14.75 -0.66
N PRO A 182 -6.55 15.68 -1.63
CA PRO A 182 -7.67 16.51 -2.07
C PRO A 182 -8.82 15.72 -2.71
N LEU A 183 -8.57 14.53 -3.25
CA LEU A 183 -9.59 13.65 -3.83
C LEU A 183 -9.98 12.50 -2.89
N GLY A 184 -9.46 12.49 -1.66
CA GLY A 184 -9.68 11.41 -0.71
C GLY A 184 -10.96 11.61 0.10
N LEU A 185 -11.66 10.51 0.35
CA LEU A 185 -12.80 10.41 1.26
C LEU A 185 -12.57 9.26 2.23
N ARG A 186 -12.67 9.52 3.52
CA ARG A 186 -12.65 8.52 4.59
C ARG A 186 -14.07 8.07 4.91
N ILE A 187 -14.31 6.77 4.87
CA ILE A 187 -15.59 6.16 5.19
C ILE A 187 -15.60 5.76 6.66
N LEU A 188 -16.60 6.22 7.41
CA LEU A 188 -16.71 5.97 8.85
C LEU A 188 -17.18 4.54 9.17
N GLN A 189 -17.65 3.82 8.16
CA GLN A 189 -18.11 2.44 8.24
C GLN A 189 -17.48 1.63 7.10
N LYS A 190 -17.59 0.30 7.14
CA LYS A 190 -17.09 -0.60 6.07
C LYS A 190 -18.25 -1.19 5.26
N PRO A 191 -18.93 -0.40 4.39
CA PRO A 191 -20.00 -0.92 3.56
C PRO A 191 -19.49 -1.82 2.43
N ALA A 192 -20.38 -2.60 1.84
CA ALA A 192 -20.11 -3.32 0.61
C ALA A 192 -20.10 -2.35 -0.59
N LEU A 193 -18.91 -1.88 -0.99
CA LEU A 193 -18.74 -0.88 -2.04
C LEU A 193 -18.99 -1.40 -3.46
N GLN A 194 -18.76 -2.68 -3.71
CA GLN A 194 -18.75 -3.28 -5.05
C GLN A 194 -20.06 -3.14 -5.81
N ASN A 195 -21.18 -2.96 -5.08
CA ASN A 195 -22.51 -2.86 -5.66
C ASN A 195 -22.96 -1.42 -5.91
N LEU A 196 -22.24 -0.43 -5.37
CA LEU A 196 -22.59 0.98 -5.48
C LEU A 196 -22.47 1.48 -6.93
N PRO A 197 -23.41 2.32 -7.41
CA PRO A 197 -23.32 2.97 -8.71
C PRO A 197 -21.99 3.70 -8.91
N LEU A 198 -21.54 4.48 -7.92
CA LEU A 198 -20.24 5.15 -7.88
C LEU A 198 -19.05 4.22 -8.17
N PHE A 199 -19.05 3.02 -7.58
CA PHE A 199 -17.96 2.07 -7.77
C PHE A 199 -18.02 1.47 -9.18
N LYS A 200 -19.21 1.05 -9.62
CA LYS A 200 -19.45 0.44 -10.95
C LYS A 200 -19.18 1.42 -12.09
N SER A 201 -19.49 2.70 -11.91
CA SER A 201 -19.21 3.75 -12.89
C SER A 201 -17.74 4.18 -12.90
N GLY A 202 -16.94 3.79 -11.89
CA GLY A 202 -15.54 4.20 -11.76
C GLY A 202 -15.35 5.62 -11.26
N ALA A 203 -16.36 6.20 -10.61
CA ALA A 203 -16.27 7.49 -9.94
C ALA A 203 -15.41 7.43 -8.67
N ILE A 204 -15.25 6.24 -8.08
CA ILE A 204 -14.42 6.00 -6.89
C ILE A 204 -13.52 4.77 -7.06
N GLU A 205 -12.37 4.79 -6.38
CA GLU A 205 -11.46 3.66 -6.20
C GLU A 205 -11.13 3.50 -4.71
N VAL A 206 -10.97 2.27 -4.22
CA VAL A 206 -10.49 2.03 -2.85
C VAL A 206 -8.98 2.25 -2.83
N GLN A 207 -8.52 3.22 -2.04
CA GLN A 207 -7.11 3.54 -1.91
C GLN A 207 -6.84 4.35 -0.63
N ASP A 208 -5.88 3.87 0.17
CA ASP A 208 -5.35 4.59 1.34
C ASP A 208 -4.87 6.00 0.96
N GLU A 209 -5.16 6.99 1.81
CA GLU A 209 -4.75 8.38 1.61
C GLU A 209 -3.24 8.52 1.35
N GLY A 210 -2.39 7.79 2.07
CA GLY A 210 -0.95 7.82 1.87
C GLY A 210 -0.56 7.38 0.45
N SER A 211 -1.22 6.34 -0.08
CA SER A 211 -1.01 5.92 -1.45
C SER A 211 -1.55 6.93 -2.47
N GLN A 212 -2.53 7.77 -2.12
CA GLN A 212 -3.00 8.86 -2.98
C GLN A 212 -1.96 10.00 -3.05
N ILE A 213 -1.34 10.33 -1.92
CA ILE A 213 -0.25 11.31 -1.83
C ILE A 213 0.91 10.88 -2.71
N LEU A 214 1.29 9.60 -2.68
CA LEU A 214 2.36 9.06 -3.54
C LEU A 214 2.12 9.32 -5.03
N SER A 215 0.87 9.27 -5.51
CA SER A 215 0.56 9.61 -6.90
C SER A 215 0.64 11.11 -7.18
N GLN A 216 0.35 11.96 -6.20
CA GLN A 216 0.38 13.41 -6.34
C GLN A 216 1.81 13.97 -6.38
N ILE A 217 2.70 13.47 -5.51
CA ILE A 217 4.10 13.93 -5.43
C ILE A 217 4.92 13.64 -6.71
N VAL A 218 4.45 12.71 -7.55
CA VAL A 218 4.99 12.51 -8.90
C VAL A 218 4.95 13.80 -9.71
N GLY A 219 3.97 14.67 -9.47
CA GLY A 219 3.87 15.96 -10.16
C GLY A 219 3.70 15.78 -11.67
N ALA A 220 2.95 14.75 -12.08
CA ALA A 220 2.62 14.48 -13.48
C ALA A 220 1.73 15.58 -14.04
N LYS A 221 2.02 16.00 -15.28
CA LYS A 221 1.29 17.06 -15.97
C LYS A 221 0.61 16.54 -17.23
N ARG A 222 -0.34 17.33 -17.73
CA ARG A 222 -1.02 17.05 -19.00
C ARG A 222 0.01 17.01 -20.15
N GLY A 223 -0.17 16.06 -21.07
CA GLY A 223 0.70 15.92 -22.25
C GLY A 223 2.05 15.23 -22.02
N GLU A 224 2.46 14.99 -20.76
CA GLU A 224 3.75 14.35 -20.45
C GLU A 224 3.77 12.85 -20.80
N MET A 225 4.97 12.31 -20.96
CA MET A 225 5.25 10.88 -20.92
C MET A 225 5.59 10.47 -19.49
N VAL A 226 4.77 9.60 -18.91
CA VAL A 226 4.87 9.15 -17.52
C VAL A 226 4.98 7.63 -17.47
N VAL A 227 5.75 7.10 -16.53
CA VAL A 227 5.87 5.65 -16.29
C VAL A 227 5.55 5.35 -14.83
N ASP A 228 4.64 4.41 -14.60
CA ASP A 228 4.48 3.68 -13.34
C ASP A 228 5.22 2.34 -13.51
N PHE A 229 6.42 2.23 -12.92
CA PHE A 229 7.39 1.17 -13.21
C PHE A 229 7.04 -0.18 -12.56
N CYS A 230 6.21 -0.15 -11.51
CA CYS A 230 5.77 -1.31 -10.73
C CYS A 230 4.26 -1.22 -10.48
N ALA A 231 3.50 -1.10 -11.56
CA ALA A 231 2.10 -0.68 -11.54
C ALA A 231 1.17 -1.63 -10.77
N GLY A 232 1.48 -2.92 -10.67
CA GLY A 232 0.65 -3.89 -9.98
C GLY A 232 -0.76 -3.96 -10.55
N ALA A 233 -1.76 -3.79 -9.67
CA ALA A 233 -3.17 -3.70 -10.08
C ALA A 233 -3.59 -2.29 -10.55
N GLY A 234 -2.63 -1.35 -10.65
CA GLY A 234 -2.74 -0.03 -11.24
C GLY A 234 -3.46 1.03 -10.40
N GLY A 235 -3.51 0.89 -9.07
CA GLY A 235 -4.12 1.91 -8.21
C GLY A 235 -3.52 3.30 -8.45
N LYS A 236 -2.19 3.41 -8.39
CA LYS A 236 -1.45 4.67 -8.62
C LYS A 236 -1.46 5.07 -10.09
N THR A 237 -1.33 4.13 -11.02
CA THR A 237 -1.51 4.36 -12.47
C THR A 237 -2.83 5.09 -12.77
N LEU A 238 -3.96 4.65 -12.20
CA LEU A 238 -5.26 5.28 -12.44
C LEU A 238 -5.33 6.71 -11.86
N ALA A 239 -4.65 6.98 -10.74
CA ALA A 239 -4.52 8.35 -10.22
C ALA A 239 -3.71 9.22 -11.17
N LEU A 240 -2.55 8.74 -11.63
CA LEU A 240 -1.69 9.46 -12.56
C LEU A 240 -2.42 9.78 -13.86
N GLY A 241 -3.16 8.82 -14.43
CA GLY A 241 -3.96 9.05 -15.63
C GLY A 241 -5.02 10.14 -15.43
N ALA A 242 -5.68 10.17 -14.27
CA ALA A 242 -6.66 11.19 -13.92
C ALA A 242 -6.00 12.58 -13.70
N ILE A 243 -4.83 12.63 -13.05
CA ILE A 243 -4.02 13.86 -12.86
C ILE A 243 -3.61 14.44 -14.22
N MET A 244 -3.17 13.58 -15.14
CA MET A 244 -2.82 13.93 -16.52
C MET A 244 -4.04 14.27 -17.39
N ARG A 245 -5.26 14.24 -16.82
CA ARG A 245 -6.54 14.50 -17.50
C ARG A 245 -6.74 13.65 -18.76
N ASN A 246 -6.35 12.38 -18.71
CA ASN A 246 -6.42 11.47 -19.84
C ASN A 246 -5.66 11.96 -21.10
N THR A 247 -4.58 12.73 -20.92
CA THR A 247 -3.72 13.23 -22.00
C THR A 247 -2.28 12.72 -21.85
N GLY A 248 -1.43 12.90 -22.86
CA GLY A 248 -0.05 12.40 -22.83
C GLY A 248 0.03 10.88 -23.00
N ARG A 249 1.10 10.26 -22.49
CA ARG A 249 1.29 8.80 -22.51
C ARG A 249 1.68 8.30 -21.14
N LEU A 250 0.87 7.42 -20.56
CA LEU A 250 1.15 6.78 -19.28
C LEU A 250 1.43 5.29 -19.49
N TYR A 251 2.67 4.87 -19.27
CA TYR A 251 3.03 3.45 -19.32
C TYR A 251 2.91 2.83 -17.93
N ALA A 252 2.24 1.67 -17.85
CA ALA A 252 2.10 0.90 -16.62
C ALA A 252 2.89 -0.40 -16.77
N PHE A 253 4.08 -0.45 -16.21
CA PHE A 253 4.98 -1.59 -16.27
C PHE A 253 4.79 -2.52 -15.08
N ASP A 254 4.84 -3.81 -15.34
CA ASP A 254 4.95 -4.84 -14.31
C ASP A 254 5.53 -6.11 -14.93
N VAL A 255 6.22 -6.92 -14.12
CA VAL A 255 6.68 -8.25 -14.53
C VAL A 255 5.56 -9.30 -14.53
N SER A 256 4.51 -9.06 -13.75
CA SER A 256 3.38 -9.97 -13.56
C SER A 256 2.22 -9.61 -14.48
N GLU A 257 2.03 -10.42 -15.52
CA GLU A 257 0.85 -10.34 -16.38
C GLU A 257 -0.46 -10.47 -15.58
N LYS A 258 -0.49 -11.37 -14.58
CA LYS A 258 -1.66 -11.56 -13.71
C LYS A 258 -2.06 -10.29 -12.97
N ARG A 259 -1.11 -9.45 -12.55
CA ARG A 259 -1.40 -8.16 -11.90
C ARG A 259 -1.92 -7.14 -12.92
N LEU A 260 -1.27 -7.02 -14.09
CA LEU A 260 -1.72 -6.13 -15.17
C LEU A 260 -3.10 -6.51 -15.71
N ALA A 261 -3.46 -7.79 -15.73
CA ALA A 261 -4.79 -8.24 -16.10
C ALA A 261 -5.89 -7.66 -15.18
N LYS A 262 -5.58 -7.40 -13.90
CA LYS A 262 -6.50 -6.72 -12.97
C LYS A 262 -6.64 -5.22 -13.24
N LEU A 263 -5.64 -4.59 -13.87
CA LEU A 263 -5.69 -3.18 -14.25
C LEU A 263 -6.65 -2.94 -15.42
N LYS A 264 -6.65 -3.80 -16.45
CA LYS A 264 -7.49 -3.65 -17.67
C LYS A 264 -8.96 -3.30 -17.38
N PRO A 265 -9.72 -4.07 -16.56
CA PRO A 265 -11.12 -3.73 -16.26
C PRO A 265 -11.27 -2.45 -15.44
N ARG A 266 -10.31 -2.14 -14.56
CA ARG A 266 -10.33 -0.88 -13.78
C ARG A 266 -10.05 0.33 -14.67
N MET A 267 -9.15 0.19 -15.63
CA MET A 267 -8.86 1.21 -16.65
C MET A 267 -10.08 1.52 -17.50
N ALA A 268 -10.73 0.48 -18.06
CA ALA A 268 -11.98 0.65 -18.82
C ALA A 268 -13.05 1.36 -17.99
N ARG A 269 -13.23 0.94 -16.73
CA ARG A 269 -14.17 1.56 -15.80
C ARG A 269 -13.80 3.01 -15.44
N SER A 270 -12.51 3.36 -15.37
CA SER A 270 -12.04 4.71 -15.05
C SER A 270 -12.27 5.73 -16.17
N GLY A 271 -12.47 5.27 -17.41
CA GLY A 271 -12.58 6.14 -18.60
C GLY A 271 -11.24 6.61 -19.17
N LEU A 272 -10.11 6.04 -18.69
CA LEU A 272 -8.79 6.36 -19.21
C LEU A 272 -8.49 5.61 -20.51
N SER A 273 -7.91 6.32 -21.47
CA SER A 273 -7.43 5.83 -22.76
C SER A 273 -5.95 6.12 -23.00
N ASN A 274 -5.32 6.99 -22.21
CA ASN A 274 -3.89 7.33 -22.29
C ASN A 274 -2.96 6.34 -21.57
N VAL A 275 -3.50 5.24 -21.01
CA VAL A 275 -2.76 4.24 -20.24
C VAL A 275 -2.38 3.05 -21.13
N HIS A 276 -1.10 2.68 -21.09
CA HIS A 276 -0.53 1.57 -21.82
C HIS A 276 0.04 0.53 -20.85
N PRO A 277 -0.74 -0.51 -20.48
CA PRO A 277 -0.22 -1.64 -19.70
C PRO A 277 0.80 -2.41 -20.53
N VAL A 278 2.02 -2.57 -20.01
CA VAL A 278 3.10 -3.27 -20.71
C VAL A 278 3.79 -4.22 -19.74
N GLN A 279 3.71 -5.52 -20.05
CA GLN A 279 4.52 -6.50 -19.33
C GLN A 279 5.99 -6.36 -19.74
N ILE A 280 6.87 -6.29 -18.76
CA ILE A 280 8.33 -6.34 -18.92
C ILE A 280 8.86 -7.66 -18.35
N ALA A 281 9.93 -8.21 -18.90
CA ALA A 281 10.54 -9.41 -18.33
C ALA A 281 11.30 -9.10 -17.03
N HIS A 282 11.99 -7.97 -16.99
CA HIS A 282 12.78 -7.47 -15.86
C HIS A 282 13.10 -5.98 -16.09
N GLU A 283 13.75 -5.33 -15.12
CA GLU A 283 14.11 -3.91 -15.10
C GLU A 283 15.17 -3.49 -16.15
N ARG A 284 15.67 -4.44 -16.95
CA ARG A 284 16.59 -4.22 -18.08
C ARG A 284 16.00 -4.64 -19.43
N ASP A 285 14.69 -4.86 -19.50
CA ASP A 285 13.98 -5.26 -20.73
C ASP A 285 14.23 -4.26 -21.89
N ALA A 286 14.29 -4.77 -23.12
CA ALA A 286 14.48 -3.96 -24.33
C ALA A 286 13.43 -2.85 -24.50
N LYS A 287 12.20 -3.05 -24.00
CA LYS A 287 11.13 -2.03 -24.00
C LYS A 287 11.50 -0.81 -23.15
N ILE A 288 12.20 -1.01 -22.04
CA ILE A 288 12.75 0.08 -21.19
C ILE A 288 13.84 0.81 -21.97
N LYS A 289 14.77 0.07 -22.59
CA LYS A 289 15.85 0.65 -23.41
C LYS A 289 15.32 1.57 -24.52
N ARG A 290 14.20 1.23 -25.17
CA ARG A 290 13.56 2.06 -26.22
C ARG A 290 13.05 3.42 -25.72
N LEU A 291 12.77 3.53 -24.42
CA LEU A 291 12.25 4.73 -23.75
C LEU A 291 13.32 5.49 -22.95
N ALA A 292 14.57 5.06 -23.00
CA ALA A 292 15.66 5.68 -22.25
C ALA A 292 15.78 7.18 -22.53
N GLY A 293 15.84 7.99 -21.48
CA GLY A 293 15.97 9.45 -21.55
C GLY A 293 14.77 10.20 -22.13
N LYS A 294 13.59 9.58 -22.25
CA LYS A 294 12.40 10.18 -22.88
C LYS A 294 11.27 10.51 -21.91
N ILE A 295 11.31 10.01 -20.68
CA ILE A 295 10.19 10.06 -19.75
C ILE A 295 10.32 11.28 -18.84
N ASP A 296 9.24 12.05 -18.74
CA ASP A 296 9.16 13.26 -17.91
C ASP A 296 9.10 12.93 -16.43
N ARG A 297 8.30 11.91 -16.08
CA ARG A 297 8.03 11.46 -14.71
C ARG A 297 8.04 9.95 -14.61
N VAL A 298 8.79 9.41 -13.66
CA VAL A 298 8.82 7.98 -13.37
C VAL A 298 8.44 7.76 -11.91
N LEU A 299 7.46 6.91 -11.66
CA LEU A 299 7.12 6.40 -10.34
C LEU A 299 7.62 4.97 -10.20
N VAL A 300 8.34 4.70 -9.12
CA VAL A 300 8.76 3.37 -8.69
C VAL A 300 8.10 3.09 -7.35
N ASP A 301 6.90 2.51 -7.38
CA ASP A 301 6.24 1.92 -6.20
C ASP A 301 6.81 0.51 -5.98
N ALA A 302 7.97 0.44 -5.33
CA ALA A 302 8.81 -0.73 -5.37
C ALA A 302 8.18 -1.92 -4.60
N PRO A 303 8.39 -3.17 -5.06
CA PRO A 303 8.10 -4.33 -4.25
C PRO A 303 8.91 -4.25 -2.95
N CYS A 304 8.22 -4.32 -1.82
CA CYS A 304 8.80 -4.17 -0.48
C CYS A 304 8.17 -5.15 0.50
N SER A 305 8.61 -5.10 1.75
CA SER A 305 8.16 -5.98 2.82
C SER A 305 6.67 -5.83 3.13
N GLY A 306 6.08 -4.68 2.81
CA GLY A 306 4.67 -4.37 3.09
C GLY A 306 4.38 -4.08 4.56
N LEU A 307 5.42 -3.90 5.39
CA LEU A 307 5.31 -3.61 6.83
C LEU A 307 4.55 -2.31 7.12
N GLY A 308 4.47 -1.38 6.17
CA GLY A 308 3.64 -0.19 6.24
C GLY A 308 2.13 -0.47 6.30
N THR A 309 1.69 -1.64 5.85
CA THR A 309 0.26 -1.96 5.66
C THR A 309 -0.34 -2.86 6.74
N LEU A 310 0.32 -3.01 7.90
CA LEU A 310 -0.03 -4.00 8.93
C LEU A 310 -1.43 -3.85 9.52
N ARG A 311 -2.00 -2.64 9.52
CA ARG A 311 -3.40 -2.41 9.93
C ARG A 311 -4.40 -3.14 9.02
N ARG A 312 -4.04 -3.34 7.75
CA ARG A 312 -4.83 -4.01 6.72
C ARG A 312 -4.43 -5.48 6.56
N ASN A 313 -3.12 -5.76 6.59
CA ASN A 313 -2.55 -7.10 6.39
C ASN A 313 -1.68 -7.50 7.59
N PRO A 314 -2.28 -7.81 8.76
CA PRO A 314 -1.53 -8.07 9.99
C PRO A 314 -0.75 -9.38 9.98
N ASP A 315 -0.97 -10.27 9.01
CA ASP A 315 -0.17 -11.47 8.81
C ASP A 315 1.24 -11.14 8.32
N VAL A 316 1.42 -10.04 7.58
CA VAL A 316 2.70 -9.68 6.95
C VAL A 316 3.85 -9.65 7.95
N LYS A 317 3.67 -9.05 9.13
CA LYS A 317 4.72 -9.02 10.17
C LYS A 317 5.19 -10.41 10.60
N TRP A 318 4.32 -11.42 10.55
CA TRP A 318 4.65 -12.80 10.94
C TRP A 318 5.23 -13.63 9.81
N ARG A 319 4.95 -13.27 8.55
CA ARG A 319 5.52 -13.95 7.38
C ARG A 319 6.91 -13.43 7.01
N GLN A 320 7.23 -12.19 7.36
CA GLN A 320 8.52 -11.58 7.04
C GLN A 320 9.64 -12.12 7.93
N GLN A 321 10.83 -12.26 7.33
CA GLN A 321 12.05 -12.66 8.01
C GLN A 321 13.18 -11.68 7.64
N PRO A 322 14.19 -11.48 8.51
CA PRO A 322 15.30 -10.57 8.23
C PRO A 322 15.99 -10.81 6.87
N GLY A 323 16.20 -12.08 6.48
CA GLY A 323 16.82 -12.41 5.19
C GLY A 323 16.02 -11.92 3.97
N ALA A 324 14.69 -11.94 4.05
CA ALA A 324 13.83 -11.46 2.95
C ALA A 324 13.94 -9.94 2.75
N ILE A 325 14.26 -9.17 3.80
CA ILE A 325 14.48 -7.72 3.70
C ILE A 325 15.74 -7.43 2.88
N ALA A 326 16.83 -8.19 3.10
CA ALA A 326 18.06 -8.04 2.33
C ALA A 326 17.85 -8.37 0.83
N GLU A 327 17.10 -9.42 0.52
CA GLU A 327 16.74 -9.75 -0.88
C GLU A 327 15.92 -8.63 -1.54
N LEU A 328 14.98 -8.03 -0.80
CA LEU A 328 14.18 -6.91 -1.27
C LEU A 328 15.04 -5.67 -1.53
N GLN A 329 16.01 -5.38 -0.69
CA GLN A 329 16.93 -4.25 -0.87
C GLN A 329 17.67 -4.35 -2.21
N VAL A 330 18.28 -5.51 -2.50
CA VAL A 330 18.98 -5.75 -3.78
C VAL A 330 18.04 -5.56 -4.97
N LYS A 331 16.82 -6.09 -4.86
CA LYS A 331 15.81 -5.96 -5.92
C LYS A 331 15.35 -4.53 -6.11
N GLN A 332 15.12 -3.79 -5.03
CA GLN A 332 14.71 -2.38 -5.05
C GLN A 332 15.77 -1.51 -5.71
N ALA A 333 17.04 -1.69 -5.36
CA ALA A 333 18.16 -1.00 -5.99
C ALA A 333 18.23 -1.27 -7.50
N SER A 334 18.14 -2.54 -7.93
CA SER A 334 18.15 -2.89 -9.35
C SER A 334 16.97 -2.25 -10.11
N ILE A 335 15.77 -2.30 -9.54
CA ILE A 335 14.56 -1.69 -10.13
C ILE A 335 14.73 -0.18 -10.26
N LEU A 336 15.25 0.49 -9.22
CA LEU A 336 15.45 1.93 -9.23
C LEU A 336 16.49 2.34 -10.28
N ASP A 337 17.58 1.58 -10.43
CA ASP A 337 18.57 1.75 -11.49
C ASP A 337 17.96 1.59 -12.90
N GLY A 338 17.10 0.59 -13.08
CA GLY A 338 16.40 0.36 -14.34
C GLY A 338 15.45 1.52 -14.69
N ALA A 339 14.73 2.01 -13.70
CA ALA A 339 13.80 3.13 -13.82
C ALA A 339 14.49 4.46 -14.11
N ALA A 340 15.64 4.73 -13.49
CA ALA A 340 16.41 5.96 -13.68
C ALA A 340 16.82 6.20 -15.13
N ARG A 341 17.10 5.14 -15.89
CA ARG A 341 17.46 5.21 -17.33
C ARG A 341 16.37 5.84 -18.20
N LEU A 342 15.10 5.75 -17.78
CA LEU A 342 13.97 6.29 -18.51
C LEU A 342 13.90 7.82 -18.43
N VAL A 343 14.39 8.39 -17.33
CA VAL A 343 14.19 9.80 -16.97
C VAL A 343 14.99 10.70 -17.90
N LYS A 344 14.31 11.65 -18.55
CA LYS A 344 14.98 12.67 -19.38
C LYS A 344 15.74 13.69 -18.52
N GLY A 345 16.63 14.48 -19.11
CA GLY A 345 17.22 15.63 -18.41
C GLY A 345 16.14 16.62 -17.95
N GLY A 346 16.16 16.99 -16.67
CA GLY A 346 15.10 17.77 -16.01
C GLY A 346 13.83 16.96 -15.65
N GLY A 347 13.85 15.64 -15.87
CA GLY A 347 12.78 14.74 -15.47
C GLY A 347 12.84 14.40 -13.98
N ARG A 348 11.74 13.86 -13.44
CA ARG A 348 11.60 13.50 -12.02
C ARG A 348 11.40 11.99 -11.86
N LEU A 349 12.06 11.41 -10.88
CA LEU A 349 11.95 10.02 -10.45
C LEU A 349 11.46 10.00 -9.00
N VAL A 350 10.35 9.31 -8.74
CA VAL A 350 9.82 9.11 -7.39
C VAL A 350 10.00 7.66 -7.02
N TYR A 351 10.80 7.40 -6.00
CA TYR A 351 10.91 6.09 -5.37
C TYR A 351 9.97 6.05 -4.16
N ALA A 352 9.20 4.97 -4.02
CA ALA A 352 8.27 4.81 -2.91
C ALA A 352 8.15 3.35 -2.47
N THR A 353 7.87 3.15 -1.18
CA THR A 353 7.58 1.83 -0.59
C THR A 353 6.44 1.97 0.42
N CYS A 354 5.82 0.83 0.78
CA CYS A 354 5.02 0.71 1.99
C CYS A 354 5.78 -0.06 3.08
N SER A 355 6.97 0.42 3.44
CA SER A 355 7.79 -0.10 4.54
C SER A 355 8.18 1.00 5.54
N PHE A 356 8.46 0.61 6.78
CA PHE A 356 9.01 1.45 7.83
C PHE A 356 10.54 1.30 7.99
N LEU A 357 11.14 0.32 7.32
CA LEU A 357 12.54 -0.03 7.53
C LEU A 357 13.45 0.86 6.70
N ASN A 358 14.48 1.43 7.33
CA ASN A 358 15.45 2.31 6.66
C ASN A 358 16.19 1.57 5.53
N GLU A 359 16.39 0.25 5.67
CA GLU A 359 17.06 -0.61 4.69
C GLU A 359 16.34 -0.65 3.34
N GLU A 360 15.01 -0.52 3.35
CA GLU A 360 14.18 -0.44 2.14
C GLU A 360 13.88 1.01 1.74
N ASN A 361 14.35 2.00 2.50
CA ASN A 361 13.92 3.39 2.38
C ASN A 361 15.14 4.31 2.21
N ASP A 362 15.58 4.95 3.29
CA ASP A 362 16.70 5.88 3.35
C ASP A 362 17.97 5.29 2.71
N VAL A 363 18.32 4.05 3.06
CA VAL A 363 19.53 3.38 2.54
C VAL A 363 19.46 3.20 1.02
N ILE A 364 18.30 2.87 0.46
CA ILE A 364 18.11 2.76 -0.99
C ILE A 364 18.25 4.14 -1.65
N ALA A 365 17.65 5.17 -1.06
CA ALA A 365 17.71 6.52 -1.60
C ALA A 365 19.15 7.09 -1.59
N GLU A 366 19.87 6.89 -0.49
CA GLU A 366 21.27 7.29 -0.33
C GLU A 366 22.18 6.54 -1.31
N GLN A 367 22.02 5.22 -1.41
CA GLN A 367 22.78 4.39 -2.35
C GLN A 367 22.52 4.82 -3.81
N PHE A 368 21.27 5.15 -4.14
CA PHE A 368 20.92 5.64 -5.47
C PHE A 368 21.65 6.94 -5.80
N LEU A 369 21.61 7.93 -4.91
CA LEU A 369 22.27 9.22 -5.12
C LEU A 369 23.80 9.09 -5.23
N ALA A 370 24.41 8.17 -4.48
CA ALA A 370 25.84 7.87 -4.59
C ALA A 370 26.21 7.28 -5.96
N ASN A 371 25.33 6.45 -6.53
CA ASN A 371 25.58 5.76 -7.81
C ASN A 371 25.16 6.55 -9.05
N HIS A 372 24.28 7.55 -8.90
CA HIS A 372 23.72 8.35 -9.99
C HIS A 372 23.98 9.85 -9.76
N PRO A 373 25.22 10.33 -9.99
CA PRO A 373 25.59 11.73 -9.75
C PRO A 373 24.89 12.74 -10.69
N ASP A 374 24.21 12.23 -11.73
CA ASP A 374 23.33 13.01 -12.60
C ASP A 374 21.92 13.23 -12.02
N PHE A 375 21.63 12.71 -10.83
CA PHE A 375 20.42 12.98 -10.07
C PHE A 375 20.71 13.79 -8.81
N GLU A 376 19.72 14.57 -8.38
CA GLU A 376 19.74 15.30 -7.11
C GLU A 376 18.45 15.03 -6.34
N LEU A 377 18.55 15.02 -5.01
CA LEU A 377 17.39 14.91 -4.14
C LEU A 377 16.61 16.23 -4.17
N VAL A 378 15.30 16.14 -4.37
CA VAL A 378 14.38 17.25 -4.15
C VAL A 378 13.78 17.09 -2.76
N PRO A 379 14.05 18.03 -1.83
CA PRO A 379 13.50 17.95 -0.48
C PRO A 379 11.98 17.81 -0.50
N MET A 380 11.44 16.85 0.25
CA MET A 380 10.00 16.57 0.28
C MET A 380 9.18 17.79 0.70
N SER A 381 9.69 18.64 1.60
CA SER A 381 9.09 19.94 1.94
C SER A 381 8.72 20.79 0.72
N LYS A 382 9.62 20.87 -0.28
CA LYS A 382 9.38 21.60 -1.53
C LYS A 382 8.32 20.92 -2.39
N VAL A 383 8.39 19.59 -2.51
CA VAL A 383 7.44 18.80 -3.31
C VAL A 383 6.02 18.91 -2.74
N LEU A 384 5.86 18.84 -1.42
CA LEU A 384 4.57 18.99 -0.75
C LEU A 384 4.01 20.40 -0.92
N ALA A 385 4.86 21.44 -0.82
CA ALA A 385 4.46 22.81 -1.09
C ALA A 385 3.99 23.01 -2.55
N GLU A 386 4.73 22.45 -3.53
CA GLU A 386 4.35 22.46 -4.94
C GLU A 386 2.97 21.82 -5.18
N GLN A 387 2.69 20.71 -4.50
CA GLN A 387 1.43 19.97 -4.60
C GLN A 387 0.34 20.47 -3.65
N LYS A 388 0.62 21.49 -2.83
CA LYS A 388 -0.28 22.04 -1.81
C LYS A 388 -0.81 20.99 -0.82
N ILE A 389 0.05 20.05 -0.43
CA ILE A 389 -0.27 19.01 0.53
C ILE A 389 0.12 19.50 1.93
N PRO A 390 -0.82 19.60 2.90
CA PRO A 390 -0.56 20.16 4.22
C PRO A 390 0.13 19.14 5.13
N LEU A 391 1.35 18.76 4.78
CA LEU A 391 2.23 17.88 5.55
C LEU A 391 3.59 18.53 5.70
N GLU A 392 4.17 18.41 6.89
CA GLU A 392 5.52 18.86 7.18
C GLU A 392 6.47 17.67 7.14
N MET A 393 7.45 17.73 6.24
CA MET A 393 8.45 16.68 6.03
C MET A 393 9.81 17.32 5.75
N GLY A 394 10.87 16.58 6.07
CA GLY A 394 12.23 16.96 5.69
C GLY A 394 12.55 16.57 4.25
N ASP A 395 13.58 15.76 4.08
CA ASP A 395 14.07 15.32 2.78
C ASP A 395 13.20 14.23 2.15
N TYR A 396 12.59 13.38 2.98
CA TYR A 396 11.76 12.26 2.55
C TYR A 396 10.34 12.37 3.09
N LEU A 397 9.39 11.77 2.38
CA LEU A 397 8.06 11.51 2.92
C LEU A 397 8.15 10.28 3.83
N LYS A 398 7.79 10.41 5.10
CA LYS A 398 7.67 9.29 6.05
C LYS A 398 6.30 9.30 6.71
N LEU A 399 5.34 8.64 6.08
CA LEU A 399 4.01 8.49 6.65
C LEU A 399 4.01 7.35 7.67
N LEU A 400 3.41 7.65 8.82
CA LEU A 400 3.35 6.79 9.99
C LEU A 400 1.89 6.74 10.50
N PRO A 401 1.31 5.55 10.73
CA PRO A 401 -0.08 5.41 11.14
C PRO A 401 -0.49 6.20 12.37
N HIS A 402 0.34 6.23 13.43
CA HIS A 402 0.03 6.92 14.68
C HIS A 402 0.08 8.44 14.56
N LYS A 403 0.85 8.99 13.61
CA LYS A 403 0.98 10.44 13.38
C LYS A 403 0.02 10.97 12.31
N HIS A 404 -0.13 10.22 11.23
CA HIS A 404 -0.79 10.71 10.01
C HIS A 404 -2.13 10.03 9.73
N GLN A 405 -2.49 8.98 10.48
CA GLN A 405 -3.73 8.22 10.25
C GLN A 405 -3.84 7.61 8.84
N THR A 406 -2.73 7.44 8.13
CA THR A 406 -2.58 6.70 6.86
C THR A 406 -1.86 5.38 7.12
N ASP A 407 -1.72 4.52 6.10
CA ASP A 407 -0.74 3.45 6.21
C ASP A 407 0.69 4.01 6.21
N GLY A 408 1.64 3.14 6.53
CA GLY A 408 3.06 3.43 6.45
C GLY A 408 3.56 3.54 5.03
N PHE A 409 4.14 4.68 4.68
CA PHE A 409 4.76 4.90 3.37
C PHE A 409 6.04 5.69 3.47
N PHE A 410 6.96 5.38 2.58
CA PHE A 410 8.15 6.17 2.31
C PHE A 410 8.11 6.70 0.88
N ALA A 411 8.64 7.90 0.66
CA ALA A 411 9.05 8.31 -0.68
C ALA A 411 10.25 9.26 -0.70
N ALA A 412 11.10 9.07 -1.71
CA ALA A 412 12.18 9.97 -2.10
C ALA A 412 11.94 10.48 -3.52
N VAL A 413 12.18 11.77 -3.74
CA VAL A 413 11.98 12.43 -5.04
C VAL A 413 13.33 12.89 -5.56
N PHE A 414 13.68 12.44 -6.74
CA PHE A 414 14.92 12.78 -7.42
C PHE A 414 14.61 13.53 -8.70
N GLU A 415 15.44 14.51 -9.05
CA GLU A 415 15.41 15.16 -10.35
C GLU A 415 16.72 14.93 -11.08
N ARG A 416 16.61 14.58 -12.37
CA ARG A 416 17.77 14.40 -13.22
C ARG A 416 18.27 15.76 -13.67
N LYS A 417 19.56 16.03 -13.52
CA LYS A 417 20.20 17.26 -14.01
C LYS A 417 19.90 17.45 -15.50
N PRO A 418 19.67 18.70 -15.97
CA PRO A 418 19.55 18.97 -17.39
C PRO A 418 20.79 18.46 -18.13
N MET A 419 20.60 17.70 -19.22
CA MET A 419 21.74 17.31 -20.05
C MET A 419 22.27 18.55 -20.77
N ALA A 420 23.60 18.73 -20.80
CA ALA A 420 24.21 19.73 -21.66
C ALA A 420 23.75 19.48 -23.10
N LYS A 421 23.29 20.53 -23.80
CA LYS A 421 22.94 20.41 -25.23
C LYS A 421 24.19 19.95 -25.96
N VAL A 422 24.15 18.76 -26.56
CA VAL A 422 25.17 18.34 -27.53
C VAL A 422 25.12 19.36 -28.67
N ALA A 423 26.20 20.12 -28.83
CA ALA A 423 26.32 21.08 -29.93
C ALA A 423 26.10 20.33 -31.25
N LYS A 424 25.17 20.82 -32.08
CA LYS A 424 25.03 20.32 -33.45
C LYS A 424 26.40 20.45 -34.13
N PRO A 425 26.92 19.42 -34.82
CA PRO A 425 28.06 19.60 -35.69
C PRO A 425 27.73 20.74 -36.66
N ALA A 426 28.60 21.74 -36.75
CA ALA A 426 28.46 22.81 -37.73
C ALA A 426 28.33 22.16 -39.11
N ALA A 427 27.32 22.58 -39.88
CA ALA A 427 27.18 22.15 -41.26
C ALA A 427 28.47 22.54 -42.01
N ALA A 428 29.10 21.57 -42.67
CA ALA A 428 30.19 21.85 -43.58
C ALA A 428 29.70 22.85 -44.64
N PRO A 429 30.51 23.87 -45.00
CA PRO A 429 30.16 24.77 -46.10
C PRO A 429 30.03 23.94 -47.38
N ALA A 430 28.91 24.09 -48.07
CA ALA A 430 28.75 23.55 -49.41
C ALA A 430 29.62 24.37 -50.36
N ASP A 431 30.53 23.69 -51.05
CA ASP A 431 31.33 24.26 -52.14
C ASP A 431 30.42 24.97 -53.15
N GLU A 432 30.74 26.24 -53.42
CA GLU A 432 30.27 26.95 -54.60
C GLU A 432 30.87 26.26 -55.84
N ALA A 433 30.05 25.47 -56.53
CA ALA A 433 30.39 25.01 -57.87
C ALA A 433 30.35 26.22 -58.80
N ALA A 434 31.53 26.63 -59.25
CA ALA A 434 31.72 27.60 -60.32
C ALA A 434 31.01 27.11 -61.59
N ASP A 435 30.13 27.96 -62.07
CA ASP A 435 29.51 27.92 -63.39
C ASP A 435 30.56 28.45 -64.37
N ASP A 436 31.21 27.57 -65.13
CA ASP A 436 32.03 27.97 -66.28
C ASP A 436 31.49 27.29 -67.54
N ALA A 437 31.12 28.15 -68.47
CA ALA A 437 30.54 27.86 -69.77
C ALA A 437 31.61 27.43 -70.79
N GLU A 438 31.26 26.47 -71.65
CA GLU A 438 31.48 26.54 -73.11
C GLU A 438 30.60 25.51 -73.85
#